data_AF-A0A964HHS9-F1
#
_entry.id   AF-A0A964HHS9-F1
#
_cell.length_a   1.000
_cell.length_b   1.000
_cell.length_c   1.000
_cell.angle_alpha   90.00
_cell.angle_beta   90.00
_cell.angle_gamma   90.00
#
_symmetry.space_group_name_H-M   'P 1'
#
loop_
_entity.id
_entity.type
_entity.pdbx_description
1 polymer ?
#
loop_
_entity_poly.entity_id
_entity_poly.type
_entity_poly.pdbx_seq_one_letter_code
_entity_poly.pdbx_strand_id
1 'polypeptide(L)'
;MNSAITRSSWLPQARDFISIAFLAGVYSLVAAASLKYYAVYSHLASLIWPVSGLAAGVLLSFGRQLWPGVLIGAFLGSYSTGMAALPALLVAASNTLEAICVLALLGQVSWFDAKLPRLRDYNAFLIAGPGVASILGASINTLVLVFMELAPWEEFNDIWLSWWMGKALGMVVMA
;
A
#
# COMPACT_ATOMS: atom_id res chain seq x y z
N MET A 1 8.63 9.63 -22.96
CA MET A 1 7.32 9.73 -22.28
C MET A 1 7.00 8.38 -21.70
N ASN A 2 7.01 8.21 -20.38
CA ASN A 2 6.90 6.89 -19.80
C ASN A 2 5.46 6.36 -19.92
N SER A 3 5.32 5.31 -20.73
CA SER A 3 4.06 4.82 -21.26
C SER A 3 3.26 3.99 -20.25
N ALA A 4 3.86 3.49 -19.18
CA ALA A 4 3.20 2.56 -18.26
C ALA A 4 2.11 3.22 -17.41
N ILE A 5 2.42 4.33 -16.73
CA ILE A 5 1.46 5.01 -15.84
C ILE A 5 0.32 5.65 -16.65
N THR A 6 0.58 6.17 -17.84
CA THR A 6 -0.44 6.93 -18.61
C THR A 6 -1.21 6.08 -19.61
N ARG A 7 -0.66 4.99 -20.17
CA ARG A 7 -1.37 4.16 -21.17
C ARG A 7 -2.15 3.00 -20.61
N SER A 8 -1.90 2.59 -19.36
CA SER A 8 -2.60 1.43 -18.81
C SER A 8 -4.00 1.82 -18.33
N SER A 9 -4.99 0.98 -18.65
CA SER A 9 -6.39 1.17 -18.25
C SER A 9 -6.55 0.99 -16.75
N TRP A 10 -7.61 1.57 -16.17
CA TRP A 10 -8.01 1.26 -14.79
C TRP A 10 -8.76 -0.05 -14.68
N LEU A 11 -9.41 -0.46 -15.78
CA LEU A 11 -10.15 -1.71 -15.87
C LEU A 11 -9.20 -2.86 -16.24
N PRO A 12 -9.18 -3.94 -15.44
CA PRO A 12 -8.50 -5.18 -15.81
C PRO A 12 -9.04 -5.75 -17.11
N GLN A 13 -8.16 -6.33 -17.91
CA GLN A 13 -8.51 -7.17 -19.06
C GLN A 13 -8.34 -8.65 -18.70
N ALA A 14 -8.86 -9.55 -19.54
CA ALA A 14 -8.77 -10.99 -19.29
C ALA A 14 -7.33 -11.49 -19.05
N ARG A 15 -6.34 -10.88 -19.72
CA ARG A 15 -4.92 -11.20 -19.56
C ARG A 15 -4.33 -10.81 -18.19
N ASP A 16 -4.97 -9.89 -17.47
CA ASP A 16 -4.44 -9.34 -16.22
C ASP A 16 -4.84 -10.19 -15.00
N PHE A 17 -5.83 -11.10 -15.12
CA PHE A 17 -6.35 -11.88 -14.00
C PHE A 17 -5.30 -12.73 -13.30
N ILE A 18 -4.38 -13.35 -14.06
CA ILE A 18 -3.29 -14.16 -13.47
C ILE A 18 -2.37 -13.27 -12.64
N SER A 19 -1.99 -12.10 -13.17
CA SER A 19 -1.16 -11.13 -12.46
C SER A 19 -1.85 -10.55 -11.23
N ILE A 20 -3.16 -10.28 -11.31
CA ILE A 20 -3.98 -9.82 -10.19
C ILE A 20 -4.04 -10.90 -9.10
N ALA A 21 -4.32 -12.15 -9.47
CA ALA A 21 -4.39 -13.26 -8.52
C ALA A 21 -3.03 -13.53 -7.87
N PHE A 22 -1.94 -13.48 -8.65
CA PHE A 22 -0.59 -13.62 -8.14
C PHE A 22 -0.23 -12.48 -7.18
N LEU A 23 -0.48 -11.22 -7.55
CA LEU A 23 -0.27 -10.06 -6.69
C LEU A 23 -1.07 -10.17 -5.40
N ALA A 24 -2.34 -10.56 -5.48
CA ALA A 24 -3.19 -10.77 -4.31
C ALA A 24 -2.63 -11.85 -3.38
N GLY A 25 -2.16 -12.97 -3.93
CA GLY A 25 -1.54 -14.05 -3.16
C GLY A 25 -0.27 -13.58 -2.44
N VAL A 26 0.66 -12.97 -3.17
CA VAL A 26 1.93 -12.46 -2.59
C VAL A 26 1.64 -11.38 -1.54
N TYR A 27 0.79 -10.40 -1.87
CA TYR A 27 0.43 -9.34 -0.94
C TYR A 27 -0.20 -9.89 0.34
N SER A 28 -1.15 -10.83 0.21
CA SER A 28 -1.82 -11.46 1.35
C SER A 28 -0.83 -12.16 2.28
N LEU A 29 0.07 -12.98 1.72
CA LEU A 29 1.08 -13.70 2.51
C LEU A 29 2.02 -12.75 3.25
N VAL A 30 2.50 -11.72 2.56
CA VAL A 30 3.44 -10.76 3.14
C VAL A 30 2.74 -9.88 4.18
N ALA A 31 1.48 -9.47 3.94
CA ALA A 31 0.69 -8.69 4.88
C ALA A 31 0.39 -9.50 6.16
N ALA A 32 -0.06 -10.74 6.02
CA ALA A 32 -0.32 -11.64 7.14
C ALA A 32 0.95 -11.91 7.97
N ALA A 33 2.08 -12.16 7.31
CA ALA A 33 3.37 -12.31 7.98
C ALA A 33 3.80 -11.02 8.71
N SER A 34 3.60 -9.87 8.08
CA SER A 34 3.97 -8.57 8.67
C SER A 34 3.18 -8.29 9.94
N LEU A 35 1.85 -8.50 9.91
CA LEU A 35 0.99 -8.36 11.09
C LEU A 35 1.32 -9.39 12.16
N LYS A 36 1.60 -10.63 11.79
CA LYS A 36 1.86 -11.71 12.75
C LYS A 36 3.18 -11.52 13.52
N TYR A 37 4.24 -11.09 12.84
CA TYR A 37 5.60 -11.10 13.42
C TYR A 37 6.12 -9.72 13.81
N TYR A 38 5.62 -8.65 13.21
CA TYR A 38 6.20 -7.30 13.37
C TYR A 38 5.20 -6.26 13.85
N ALA A 39 3.97 -6.67 14.19
CA ALA A 39 3.03 -5.76 14.82
C ALA A 39 3.43 -5.48 16.28
N VAL A 40 3.65 -4.21 16.59
CA VAL A 40 4.17 -3.77 17.89
C VAL A 40 3.05 -3.25 18.79
N TYR A 41 2.10 -2.52 18.23
CA TYR A 41 0.98 -1.92 18.97
C TYR A 41 -0.33 -2.64 18.59
N SER A 42 -1.08 -3.05 19.62
CA SER A 42 -2.34 -3.82 19.55
C SER A 42 -2.34 -5.08 18.66
N HIS A 43 -1.17 -5.58 18.25
CA HIS A 43 -0.98 -6.61 17.20
C HIS A 43 -1.47 -6.21 15.80
N LEU A 44 -1.69 -4.91 15.57
CA LEU A 44 -2.31 -4.42 14.34
C LEU A 44 -1.44 -3.43 13.55
N ALA A 45 -0.47 -2.77 14.17
CA ALA A 45 0.44 -1.82 13.50
C ALA A 45 1.87 -2.37 13.42
N SER A 46 2.39 -2.54 12.19
CA SER A 46 3.73 -3.09 11.95
C SER A 46 4.78 -2.02 11.64
N LEU A 47 5.94 -2.14 12.28
CA LEU A 47 7.13 -1.33 11.95
C LEU A 47 7.75 -1.71 10.59
N ILE A 48 7.49 -2.93 10.11
CA ILE A 48 7.98 -3.43 8.83
C ILE A 48 6.75 -3.73 7.96
N TRP A 49 6.45 -2.84 7.01
CA TRP A 49 5.28 -2.97 6.14
C TRP A 49 5.66 -2.98 4.64
N PRO A 50 6.37 -4.03 4.18
CA PRO A 50 6.91 -4.12 2.82
C PRO A 50 5.83 -4.12 1.74
N VAL A 51 4.59 -4.49 2.08
CA VAL A 51 3.49 -4.57 1.12
C VAL A 51 3.09 -3.21 0.53
N SER A 52 3.37 -2.09 1.22
CA SER A 52 3.19 -0.75 0.65
C SER A 52 4.14 -0.49 -0.51
N GLY A 53 5.40 -0.87 -0.38
CA GLY A 53 6.37 -0.78 -1.48
C GLY A 53 6.08 -1.78 -2.60
N LEU A 54 5.70 -3.01 -2.25
CA LEU A 54 5.27 -4.00 -3.24
C LEU A 54 4.12 -3.46 -4.10
N ALA A 55 3.07 -2.89 -3.49
CA ALA A 55 1.96 -2.31 -4.24
C ALA A 55 2.41 -1.12 -5.10
N ALA A 56 3.17 -0.18 -4.54
CA ALA A 56 3.66 0.98 -5.29
C ALA A 56 4.52 0.54 -6.49
N GLY A 57 5.53 -0.29 -6.27
CA GLY A 57 6.45 -0.77 -7.30
C GLY A 57 5.75 -1.59 -8.39
N VAL A 58 4.83 -2.50 -7.99
CA VAL A 58 4.08 -3.31 -8.96
C VAL A 58 3.17 -2.44 -9.82
N LEU A 59 2.41 -1.52 -9.22
CA LEU A 59 1.50 -0.68 -10.00
C LEU A 59 2.24 0.32 -10.89
N LEU A 60 3.39 0.84 -10.44
CA LEU A 60 4.25 1.72 -11.24
C LEU A 60 4.89 0.99 -12.43
N SER A 61 5.33 -0.25 -12.22
CA SER A 61 6.08 -1.02 -13.22
C SER A 61 5.19 -1.78 -14.20
N PHE A 62 4.09 -2.36 -13.72
CA PHE A 62 3.23 -3.27 -14.49
C PHE A 62 1.83 -2.70 -14.80
N GLY A 63 1.49 -1.56 -14.20
CA GLY A 63 0.32 -0.76 -14.55
C GLY A 63 -0.80 -0.77 -13.50
N ARG A 64 -1.58 0.31 -13.53
CA ARG A 64 -2.68 0.59 -12.58
C ARG A 64 -3.80 -0.44 -12.60
N GLN A 65 -4.01 -1.18 -13.69
CA GLN A 65 -5.06 -2.21 -13.79
C GLN A 65 -4.90 -3.34 -12.77
N LEU A 66 -3.72 -3.49 -12.16
CA LEU A 66 -3.46 -4.50 -11.14
C LEU A 66 -3.93 -4.09 -9.73
N TRP A 67 -4.49 -2.88 -9.56
CA TRP A 67 -5.00 -2.40 -8.27
C TRP A 67 -5.95 -3.36 -7.53
N PRO A 68 -6.81 -4.17 -8.19
CA PRO A 68 -7.66 -5.11 -7.47
C PRO A 68 -6.86 -6.18 -6.74
N GLY A 69 -5.66 -6.52 -7.23
CA GLY A 69 -4.77 -7.47 -6.57
C GLY A 69 -4.30 -6.96 -5.21
N VAL A 70 -4.03 -5.65 -5.11
CA VAL A 70 -3.69 -4.99 -3.84
C VAL A 70 -4.89 -5.05 -2.88
N LEU A 71 -6.09 -4.71 -3.35
CA LEU A 71 -7.30 -4.73 -2.52
C LEU A 71 -7.60 -6.13 -2.00
N ILE A 72 -7.64 -7.13 -2.89
CA ILE A 72 -7.94 -8.52 -2.53
C ILE A 72 -6.87 -9.06 -1.59
N GLY A 73 -5.59 -8.83 -1.90
CA GLY A 73 -4.47 -9.29 -1.08
C GLY A 73 -4.47 -8.66 0.31
N ALA A 74 -4.71 -7.35 0.40
CA ALA A 74 -4.77 -6.65 1.68
C ALA A 74 -5.95 -7.11 2.54
N PHE A 75 -7.11 -7.37 1.92
CA PHE A 75 -8.28 -7.89 2.62
C PHE A 75 -8.00 -9.29 3.16
N LEU A 76 -7.53 -10.21 2.31
CA LEU A 76 -7.25 -11.60 2.71
C LEU A 76 -6.16 -11.66 3.77
N GLY A 77 -5.09 -10.87 3.62
CA GLY A 77 -3.99 -10.81 4.59
C GLY A 77 -4.49 -10.35 5.96
N SER A 78 -5.27 -9.27 6.01
CA SER A 78 -5.82 -8.75 7.27
C SER A 78 -6.88 -9.68 7.87
N TYR A 79 -7.77 -10.23 7.05
CA TYR A 79 -8.81 -11.17 7.50
C TYR A 79 -8.20 -12.46 8.07
N SER A 80 -7.09 -12.94 7.49
CA SER A 80 -6.40 -14.15 7.95
C SER A 80 -5.80 -14.04 9.36
N THR A 81 -5.63 -12.83 9.90
CA THR A 81 -5.14 -12.61 11.27
C THR A 81 -6.26 -12.58 12.31
N GLY A 82 -7.51 -12.83 11.91
CA GLY A 82 -8.69 -12.80 12.79
C GLY A 82 -9.39 -11.44 12.82
N MET A 83 -8.95 -10.46 12.04
CA MET A 83 -9.65 -9.19 11.88
C MET A 83 -11.04 -9.42 11.26
N ALA A 84 -12.07 -8.79 11.82
CA ALA A 84 -13.42 -8.87 11.26
C ALA A 84 -13.48 -8.33 9.81
N ALA A 85 -14.46 -8.82 9.03
CA ALA A 85 -14.53 -8.53 7.60
C ALA A 85 -14.62 -7.02 7.27
N LEU A 86 -15.40 -6.25 8.02
CA LEU A 86 -15.54 -4.81 7.79
C LEU A 86 -14.23 -4.03 8.01
N PRO A 87 -13.56 -4.09 9.16
CA PRO A 87 -12.27 -3.41 9.34
C PRO A 87 -11.20 -3.92 8.38
N ALA A 88 -11.16 -5.22 8.07
CA ALA A 88 -10.24 -5.77 7.08
C ALA A 88 -10.45 -5.15 5.69
N LEU A 89 -11.71 -4.95 5.28
CA LEU A 89 -12.05 -4.29 4.02
C LEU A 89 -11.66 -2.81 4.02
N LEU A 90 -11.87 -2.09 5.12
CA LEU A 90 -11.51 -0.68 5.24
C LEU A 90 -9.97 -0.48 5.20
N VAL A 91 -9.21 -1.32 5.89
CA VAL A 91 -7.74 -1.34 5.82
C VAL A 91 -7.27 -1.68 4.40
N ALA A 92 -7.92 -2.65 3.74
CA ALA A 92 -7.60 -3.01 2.37
C ALA A 92 -7.86 -1.86 1.38
N ALA A 93 -8.99 -1.16 1.53
CA ALA A 93 -9.32 0.01 0.73
C ALA A 93 -8.30 1.13 0.95
N SER A 94 -7.92 1.41 2.19
CA SER A 94 -6.89 2.38 2.55
C SER A 94 -5.54 2.06 1.89
N ASN A 95 -5.04 0.83 2.04
CA ASN A 95 -3.77 0.42 1.43
C ASN A 95 -3.81 0.52 -0.10
N THR A 96 -4.97 0.24 -0.71
CA THR A 96 -5.16 0.40 -2.15
C THR A 96 -5.17 1.87 -2.56
N LEU A 97 -5.85 2.74 -1.79
CA LEU A 97 -5.89 4.18 -2.03
C LEU A 97 -4.50 4.82 -1.89
N GLU A 98 -3.69 4.37 -0.94
CA GLU A 98 -2.29 4.77 -0.79
C GLU A 98 -1.51 4.48 -2.08
N ALA A 99 -1.56 3.26 -2.60
CA ALA A 99 -0.86 2.89 -3.83
C ALA A 99 -1.38 3.69 -5.04
N ILE A 100 -2.69 3.91 -5.13
CA ILE A 100 -3.31 4.76 -6.17
C ILE A 100 -2.84 6.22 -6.04
N CYS A 101 -2.69 6.74 -4.82
CA CYS A 101 -2.19 8.08 -4.56
C CYS A 101 -0.77 8.26 -5.12
N VAL A 102 0.11 7.27 -4.93
CA VAL A 102 1.44 7.25 -5.54
C VAL A 102 1.36 7.39 -7.05
N LEU A 103 0.52 6.60 -7.72
CA LEU A 103 0.32 6.67 -9.17
C LEU A 103 -0.24 8.02 -9.61
N ALA A 104 -1.19 8.58 -8.86
CA ALA A 104 -1.85 9.82 -9.21
C ALA A 104 -0.91 11.03 -9.11
N LEU A 105 -0.05 11.06 -8.09
CA LEU A 105 0.96 12.11 -7.91
C LEU A 105 2.06 12.00 -8.97
N LEU A 106 2.61 10.81 -9.18
CA LEU A 106 3.68 10.60 -10.16
C LEU A 106 3.19 10.69 -11.62
N GLY A 107 1.92 10.36 -11.87
CA GLY A 107 1.28 10.52 -13.18
C GLY A 107 1.15 11.97 -13.63
N GLN A 108 1.21 12.94 -12.72
CA GLN A 108 1.24 14.38 -13.05
C GLN A 108 2.65 14.86 -13.44
N VAL A 109 3.69 14.06 -13.18
CA VAL A 109 5.09 14.42 -13.42
C VAL A 109 5.52 13.91 -14.79
N SER A 110 5.46 14.76 -15.82
CA SER A 110 5.69 14.38 -17.23
C SER A 110 7.06 13.78 -17.53
N TRP A 111 8.07 14.10 -16.72
CA TRP A 111 9.45 13.63 -16.86
C TRP A 111 9.78 12.40 -16.01
N PHE A 112 8.85 11.95 -15.15
CA PHE A 112 9.08 10.84 -14.23
C PHE A 112 9.26 9.52 -14.98
N ASP A 113 10.30 8.78 -14.60
CA ASP A 113 10.52 7.42 -15.04
C ASP A 113 10.39 6.42 -13.88
N ALA A 114 9.40 5.52 -13.96
CA ALA A 114 9.13 4.46 -12.98
C ALA A 114 10.28 3.46 -12.82
N LYS A 115 11.24 3.41 -13.75
CA LYS A 115 12.47 2.62 -13.61
C LYS A 115 13.50 3.28 -12.68
N LEU A 116 13.22 4.49 -12.20
CA LEU A 116 14.07 5.29 -11.32
C LEU A 116 15.54 5.41 -11.80
N PRO A 117 15.81 5.66 -13.11
CA PRO A 117 17.18 5.70 -13.63
C PRO A 117 17.97 6.92 -13.18
N ARG A 118 17.31 7.95 -12.61
CA ARG A 118 17.93 9.21 -12.18
C ARG A 118 17.52 9.56 -10.77
N LEU A 119 18.38 10.31 -10.07
CA LEU A 119 18.10 10.81 -8.72
C LEU A 119 16.82 11.65 -8.64
N ARG A 120 16.48 12.41 -9.69
CA ARG A 120 15.22 13.19 -9.72
C ARG A 120 13.98 12.30 -9.74
N ASP A 121 14.05 11.13 -10.39
CA ASP A 121 12.94 10.18 -10.48
C ASP A 121 12.74 9.55 -9.09
N TYR A 122 13.85 9.17 -8.44
CA TYR A 122 13.84 8.72 -7.05
C TYR A 122 13.28 9.77 -6.08
N ASN A 123 13.70 11.03 -6.19
CA ASN A 123 13.20 12.11 -5.33
C ASN A 123 11.70 12.37 -5.53
N ALA A 124 11.21 12.33 -6.78
CA ALA A 124 9.77 12.41 -7.04
C ALA A 124 9.01 11.27 -6.37
N PHE A 125 9.55 10.04 -6.46
CA PHE A 125 8.98 8.88 -5.79
C PHE A 125 8.98 9.04 -4.26
N LEU A 126 10.09 9.50 -3.66
CA LEU A 126 10.19 9.73 -2.21
C LEU A 126 9.14 10.72 -1.72
N ILE A 127 8.91 11.81 -2.46
CA ILE A 127 7.90 12.80 -2.11
C ILE A 127 6.49 12.21 -2.26
N ALA A 128 6.20 11.54 -3.38
CA ALA A 128 4.87 11.02 -3.66
C ALA A 128 4.47 9.84 -2.74
N GLY A 129 5.36 8.87 -2.55
CA GLY A 129 5.13 7.66 -1.77
C GLY A 129 5.33 7.90 -0.28
N PRO A 130 6.58 7.77 0.24
CA PRO A 130 6.90 8.00 1.64
C PRO A 130 6.44 9.37 2.18
N GLY A 131 6.52 10.44 1.39
CA GLY A 131 6.22 11.80 1.85
C GLY A 131 4.74 12.14 1.95
N VAL A 132 3.89 11.64 1.04
CA VAL A 132 2.47 12.02 0.97
C VAL A 132 1.54 10.82 1.07
N ALA A 133 1.69 9.80 0.22
CA ALA A 133 0.78 8.67 0.20
C ALA A 133 0.82 7.86 1.51
N SER A 134 1.99 7.66 2.10
CA SER A 134 2.15 6.93 3.36
C SER A 134 1.45 7.64 4.53
N ILE A 135 1.44 8.98 4.55
CA ILE A 135 0.73 9.79 5.55
C ILE A 135 -0.77 9.58 5.42
N LEU A 136 -1.28 9.61 4.19
CA LEU A 136 -2.69 9.35 3.90
C LEU A 136 -3.09 7.96 4.38
N GLY A 137 -2.35 6.92 3.99
CA GLY A 137 -2.65 5.54 4.35
C GLY A 137 -2.49 5.25 5.84
N ALA A 138 -1.50 5.83 6.51
CA ALA A 138 -1.33 5.72 7.96
C ALA A 138 -2.49 6.39 8.71
N SER A 139 -2.94 7.56 8.25
CA SER A 139 -4.07 8.29 8.84
C SER A 139 -5.35 7.48 8.72
N ILE A 140 -5.68 6.99 7.52
CA ILE A 140 -6.90 6.20 7.30
C ILE A 140 -6.84 4.88 8.09
N ASN A 141 -5.72 4.14 8.07
CA ASN A 141 -5.61 2.89 8.82
C ASN A 141 -5.77 3.11 10.33
N THR A 142 -5.11 4.12 10.88
CA THR A 142 -5.21 4.44 12.32
C THR A 142 -6.64 4.80 12.69
N LEU A 143 -7.31 5.64 11.88
CA LEU A 143 -8.73 5.98 12.09
C LEU A 143 -9.62 4.74 12.05
N VAL A 144 -9.41 3.83 11.08
CA VAL A 144 -10.15 2.57 11.03
C VAL A 144 -9.95 1.77 12.30
N LEU A 145 -8.73 1.66 12.82
CA LEU A 145 -8.46 0.89 14.03
C LEU A 145 -9.18 1.46 15.27
N VAL A 146 -9.13 2.78 15.48
CA VAL A 146 -9.75 3.40 16.65
C VAL A 146 -11.28 3.50 16.54
N PHE A 147 -11.82 3.80 15.36
CA PHE A 147 -13.29 3.88 15.16
C PHE A 147 -13.97 2.51 15.15
N MET A 148 -13.25 1.45 14.76
CA MET A 148 -13.75 0.08 14.81
C MET A 148 -13.49 -0.59 16.17
N GLU A 149 -13.07 0.18 17.18
CA GLU A 149 -12.79 -0.30 18.55
C GLU A 149 -11.72 -1.41 18.60
N LEU A 150 -10.82 -1.45 17.60
CA LEU A 150 -9.70 -2.38 17.55
C LEU A 150 -8.46 -1.86 18.29
N ALA A 151 -8.43 -0.55 18.59
CA ALA A 151 -7.41 0.08 19.40
C ALA A 151 -7.99 1.26 20.20
N PRO A 152 -7.46 1.56 21.39
CA PRO A 152 -7.87 2.72 22.17
C PRO A 152 -7.42 4.03 21.50
N TRP A 153 -8.18 5.11 21.70
CA TRP A 153 -7.88 6.43 21.14
C TRP A 153 -6.58 7.03 21.70
N GLU A 154 -6.21 6.62 22.90
CA GLU A 154 -4.99 7.00 23.60
C GLU A 154 -3.73 6.53 22.86
N GLU A 155 -3.82 5.40 22.13
CA GLU A 155 -2.71 4.85 21.32
C GLU A 155 -2.66 5.42 19.90
N PHE A 156 -3.56 6.36 19.54
CA PHE A 156 -3.68 6.88 18.18
C PHE A 156 -2.35 7.36 17.60
N ASN A 157 -1.59 8.16 18.36
CA ASN A 157 -0.33 8.74 17.89
C ASN A 157 0.74 7.67 17.65
N ASP A 158 0.86 6.70 18.55
CA ASP A 158 1.87 5.65 18.47
C ASP A 158 1.58 4.69 17.32
N ILE A 159 0.30 4.32 17.15
CA ILE A 159 -0.19 3.51 16.02
C ILE A 159 0.05 4.25 14.70
N TRP A 160 -0.30 5.54 14.63
CA TRP A 160 -0.12 6.35 13.43
C TRP A 160 1.35 6.47 13.04
N LEU A 161 2.23 6.78 14.00
CA LEU A 161 3.67 6.88 13.78
C LEU A 161 4.24 5.54 13.30
N SER A 162 3.85 4.44 13.95
CA SER A 162 4.28 3.09 13.55
C SER A 162 3.85 2.77 12.12
N TRP A 163 2.59 3.06 11.76
CA TRP A 163 2.09 2.85 10.40
C TRP A 163 2.83 3.69 9.37
N TRP A 164 2.98 4.99 9.64
CA TRP A 164 3.65 5.91 8.73
C TRP A 164 5.09 5.46 8.47
N MET A 165 5.85 5.17 9.53
CA MET A 165 7.24 4.70 9.41
C MET A 165 7.32 3.38 8.64
N GLY A 166 6.49 2.40 8.99
CA GLY A 166 6.50 1.09 8.33
C GLY A 166 6.14 1.17 6.85
N LYS A 167 5.14 1.99 6.49
CA LYS A 167 4.71 2.24 5.10
C LYS A 167 5.79 2.97 4.31
N ALA A 168 6.35 4.04 4.87
CA ALA A 168 7.42 4.82 4.25
C ALA A 168 8.67 3.96 3.99
N LEU A 169 9.13 3.22 5.00
CA LEU A 169 10.27 2.33 4.88
C LEU A 169 10.01 1.20 3.88
N GLY A 170 8.81 0.61 3.93
CA GLY A 170 8.38 -0.41 2.97
C GLY A 170 8.46 0.07 1.53
N MET A 171 8.01 1.30 1.26
CA MET A 171 8.11 1.94 -0.05
C MET A 171 9.57 2.19 -0.48
N VAL A 172 10.43 2.64 0.43
CA VAL A 172 11.84 2.90 0.10
C VAL A 172 12.62 1.62 -0.23
N VAL A 173 12.31 0.52 0.46
CA VAL A 173 13.08 -0.73 0.35
C VAL A 173 12.57 -1.65 -0.77
N MET A 174 11.25 -1.66 -1.03
CA MET A 174 10.63 -2.69 -1.88
C MET A 174 10.11 -2.19 -3.23
N ALA A 175 10.00 -0.88 -3.45
CA ALA A 175 9.49 -0.32 -4.72
C ALA A 175 10.59 -0.16 -5.77
#